data_AF-A0A150G5D6-F1
#
_entry.id   AF-A0A150G5D6-F1
#
_cell.length_a   1.000
_cell.length_b   1.000
_cell.length_c   1.000
_cell.angle_alpha   90.00
_cell.angle_beta   90.00
_cell.angle_gamma   90.00
#
_symmetry.space_group_name_H-M   'P 1'
#
loop_
_entity.id
_entity.type
_entity.pdbx_description
1 polymer ?
#
loop_
_entity_poly.entity_id
_entity_poly.type
_entity_poly.pdbx_seq_one_letter_code
_entity_poly.pdbx_strand_id
1 'polypeptide(L)'
;MAARDPGFRDPRFESTSGPPAKDAFRRRYAFLYDEMLPGEKAELQAKIKKEKNPKFKAKLQGELQRVNTTLRDEDLRRRTQKLESEWKAKERSAVASGKAPFYLKAAEKKKLALLAKYQELKERGKLDKFMEKRRKKNAAKDHRYLPSGRRGDI
;
A
#
# COMPACT_ATOMS: atom_id res chain seq x y z
N MET A 1 8.76 46.96 -5.25
CA MET A 1 8.13 45.62 -5.17
C MET A 1 6.65 45.79 -5.40
N ALA A 2 6.12 45.39 -6.56
CA ALA A 2 4.71 45.61 -6.88
C ALA A 2 3.83 44.68 -6.01
N ALA A 3 2.98 45.27 -5.18
CA ALA A 3 1.91 44.55 -4.51
C ALA A 3 0.95 44.01 -5.57
N ARG A 4 0.77 42.69 -5.61
CA ARG A 4 -0.23 42.04 -6.46
C ARG A 4 -1.62 42.50 -6.02
N ASP A 5 -2.46 42.85 -6.99
CA ASP A 5 -3.88 43.17 -6.85
C ASP A 5 -4.55 42.20 -5.84
N PRO A 6 -5.31 42.66 -4.83
CA PRO A 6 -6.04 41.79 -3.91
C PRO A 6 -7.25 41.17 -4.61
N GLY A 7 -7.01 40.51 -5.74
CA GLY A 7 -7.99 39.69 -6.41
C GLY A 7 -8.43 38.58 -5.46
N PHE A 8 -9.73 38.30 -5.47
CA PHE A 8 -10.35 37.19 -4.74
C PHE A 8 -9.49 35.93 -4.87
N ARG A 9 -8.81 35.56 -3.79
CA ARG A 9 -7.95 34.39 -3.78
C ARG A 9 -8.73 33.19 -3.29
N ASP A 10 -8.72 32.12 -4.08
CA ASP A 10 -9.41 30.88 -3.70
C ASP A 10 -8.67 30.25 -2.49
N PRO A 11 -9.33 30.14 -1.33
CA PRO A 11 -8.69 29.63 -0.12
C PRO A 11 -8.19 28.19 -0.25
N ARG A 12 -8.66 27.44 -1.25
CA ARG A 12 -8.18 26.08 -1.56
C ARG A 12 -6.77 26.07 -2.15
N PHE A 13 -6.38 27.15 -2.82
CA PHE A 13 -5.11 27.29 -3.53
C PHE A 13 -4.20 28.36 -2.92
N GLU A 14 -4.59 28.93 -1.78
CA GLU A 14 -3.77 29.88 -1.05
C GLU A 14 -2.57 29.16 -0.41
N SER A 15 -1.37 29.71 -0.61
CA SER A 15 -0.14 29.17 0.01
C SER A 15 -0.18 29.19 1.54
N THR A 16 -0.99 30.07 2.14
CA THR A 16 -1.20 30.15 3.59
C THR A 16 -2.11 29.04 4.13
N SER A 17 -2.94 28.43 3.26
CA SER A 17 -3.77 27.29 3.61
C SER A 17 -2.93 26.02 3.52
N GLY A 18 -2.46 25.51 4.66
CA GLY A 18 -1.67 24.27 4.72
C GLY A 18 -2.43 23.03 4.19
N PRO A 19 -1.72 21.93 3.86
CA PRO A 19 -2.35 20.73 3.35
C PRO A 19 -3.38 20.16 4.35
N PRO A 20 -4.50 19.60 3.86
CA PRO A 20 -5.54 19.08 4.75
C PRO A 20 -4.98 17.97 5.64
N ALA A 21 -5.50 17.89 6.87
CA ALA A 21 -5.15 16.82 7.80
C ALA A 21 -5.39 15.45 7.14
N LYS A 22 -4.31 14.69 6.92
CA LYS A 22 -4.32 13.44 6.14
C LYS A 22 -5.37 12.44 6.64
N ASP A 23 -5.54 12.32 7.95
CA ASP A 23 -6.50 11.40 8.54
C ASP A 23 -7.95 11.86 8.34
N ALA A 24 -8.22 13.17 8.47
CA ALA A 24 -9.55 13.73 8.21
C ALA A 24 -9.93 13.58 6.73
N PHE A 25 -8.99 13.86 5.82
CA PHE A 25 -9.17 13.64 4.39
C PHE A 25 -9.51 12.17 4.10
N ARG A 26 -8.73 11.23 4.64
CA ARG A 26 -8.98 9.79 4.44
C ARG A 26 -10.34 9.34 4.95
N ARG A 27 -10.80 9.87 6.07
CA ARG A 27 -12.14 9.59 6.59
C ARG A 27 -13.23 10.11 5.66
N ARG A 28 -13.11 11.36 5.19
CA ARG A 28 -14.08 11.98 4.26
C ARG A 28 -14.16 11.24 2.93
N TYR A 29 -13.04 10.71 2.45
CA TYR A 29 -12.95 9.99 1.17
C TYR A 29 -12.87 8.46 1.34
N ALA A 30 -13.29 7.92 2.48
CA ALA A 30 -13.27 6.47 2.73
C ALA A 30 -14.20 5.72 1.75
N PHE A 31 -15.35 6.31 1.42
CA PHE A 31 -16.35 5.78 0.48
C PHE A 31 -15.77 5.42 -0.90
N LEU A 32 -14.71 6.12 -1.35
CA LEU A 32 -14.06 5.79 -2.61
C LEU A 32 -13.50 4.37 -2.61
N TYR A 33 -12.93 3.95 -1.48
CA TYR A 33 -12.31 2.64 -1.33
C TYR A 33 -13.29 1.57 -0.86
N ASP A 34 -14.25 1.96 -0.03
CA ASP A 34 -15.18 1.02 0.61
C ASP A 34 -16.37 0.67 -0.30
N GLU A 35 -16.81 1.60 -1.16
CA GLU A 35 -18.04 1.45 -1.95
C GLU A 35 -17.79 1.60 -3.47
N MET A 36 -17.19 2.73 -3.89
CA MET A 36 -17.07 3.08 -5.31
C MET A 36 -16.12 2.15 -6.08
N LEU A 37 -14.87 1.99 -5.62
CA LEU A 37 -13.86 1.17 -6.29
C LEU A 37 -14.25 -0.33 -6.37
N PRO A 38 -14.86 -0.95 -5.33
CA PRO A 38 -15.42 -2.29 -5.44
C PRO A 38 -16.53 -2.41 -6.50
N GLY A 39 -17.41 -1.40 -6.60
CA GLY A 39 -18.44 -1.32 -7.65
C GLY A 39 -17.82 -1.23 -9.04
N GLU A 40 -16.90 -0.29 -9.25
CA GLU A 40 -16.16 -0.12 -10.51
C GLU A 40 -15.44 -1.41 -10.91
N LYS A 41 -14.82 -2.09 -9.95
CA LYS A 41 -14.18 -3.39 -10.17
C LYS A 41 -15.17 -4.43 -10.71
N ALA A 42 -16.37 -4.52 -10.13
CA ALA A 42 -17.38 -5.47 -10.58
C ALA A 42 -17.88 -5.14 -12.00
N GLU A 43 -18.07 -3.85 -12.30
CA GLU A 43 -18.43 -3.38 -13.63
C GLU A 43 -17.34 -3.68 -14.67
N LEU A 44 -16.07 -3.42 -14.35
CA LEU A 44 -14.94 -3.73 -15.23
C LEU A 44 -14.86 -5.23 -15.51
N GLN A 45 -15.09 -6.08 -14.51
CA GLN A 45 -15.16 -7.52 -14.70
C GLN A 45 -16.32 -7.93 -15.62
N ALA A 46 -17.49 -7.30 -15.49
CA ALA A 46 -18.63 -7.55 -16.38
C ALA A 46 -18.33 -7.11 -17.82
N LYS A 47 -17.69 -5.94 -18.01
CA LYS A 47 -17.26 -5.43 -19.33
C LYS A 47 -16.25 -6.38 -19.98
N ILE A 48 -15.25 -6.85 -19.24
CA ILE A 48 -14.24 -7.82 -19.74
C ILE A 48 -14.87 -9.14 -20.22
N LYS A 49 -15.94 -9.60 -19.56
CA LYS A 49 -16.65 -10.82 -19.94
C LYS A 49 -17.45 -10.64 -21.24
N LYS A 50 -18.04 -9.47 -21.45
CA LYS A 50 -18.84 -9.14 -22.65
C LYS A 50 -17.98 -8.79 -23.86
N GLU A 51 -16.83 -8.16 -23.64
CA GLU A 51 -15.96 -7.66 -24.69
C GLU A 51 -15.28 -8.80 -25.47
N LYS A 52 -15.47 -8.79 -26.80
CA LYS A 52 -14.86 -9.76 -27.71
C LYS A 52 -13.58 -9.25 -28.33
N ASN A 53 -13.43 -7.93 -28.49
CA ASN A 53 -12.24 -7.38 -29.13
C ASN A 53 -11.01 -7.49 -28.19
N PRO A 54 -9.92 -8.16 -28.63
CA PRO A 54 -8.76 -8.39 -27.79
C PRO A 54 -8.08 -7.08 -27.34
N LYS A 55 -8.06 -6.04 -28.18
CA LYS A 55 -7.41 -4.76 -27.85
C LYS A 55 -8.15 -4.03 -26.72
N PHE A 56 -9.48 -3.96 -26.81
CA PHE A 56 -10.30 -3.32 -25.77
C PHE A 56 -10.32 -4.16 -24.49
N LYS A 57 -10.37 -5.48 -24.61
CA LYS A 57 -10.26 -6.39 -23.46
C LYS A 57 -8.96 -6.20 -22.69
N ALA A 58 -7.83 -6.02 -23.37
CA ALA A 58 -6.54 -5.73 -22.74
C ALA A 58 -6.54 -4.38 -22.00
N LYS A 59 -7.16 -3.34 -22.58
CA LYS A 59 -7.32 -2.04 -21.90
C LYS A 59 -8.12 -2.16 -20.60
N LEU A 60 -9.29 -2.83 -20.66
CA LEU A 60 -10.13 -3.06 -19.49
C LEU A 60 -9.44 -3.89 -18.41
N GLN A 61 -8.62 -4.89 -18.80
CA GLN A 61 -7.80 -5.65 -17.86
C GLN A 61 -6.74 -4.78 -17.19
N GLY A 62 -6.13 -3.84 -17.92
CA GLY A 62 -5.21 -2.85 -17.36
C GLY A 62 -5.87 -1.96 -16.32
N GLU A 63 -7.08 -1.46 -16.59
CA GLU A 63 -7.88 -0.68 -15.65
C GLU A 63 -8.24 -1.51 -14.40
N LEU A 64 -8.71 -2.75 -14.60
CA LEU A 64 -9.00 -3.67 -13.50
C LEU A 64 -7.75 -3.92 -12.63
N GLN A 65 -6.57 -4.04 -13.25
CA GLN A 65 -5.32 -4.20 -12.51
C GLN A 65 -5.03 -2.96 -11.65
N ARG A 66 -5.21 -1.74 -12.20
CA ARG A 66 -5.04 -0.49 -11.45
C ARG A 66 -5.96 -0.40 -10.25
N VAL A 67 -7.25 -0.69 -10.43
CA VAL A 67 -8.23 -0.72 -9.31
C VAL A 67 -7.82 -1.73 -8.25
N ASN A 68 -7.41 -2.93 -8.65
CA ASN A 68 -6.94 -3.95 -7.70
C ASN A 68 -5.65 -3.54 -6.97
N THR A 69 -4.70 -2.86 -7.63
CA THR A 69 -3.50 -2.35 -6.96
C THR A 69 -3.86 -1.27 -5.96
N THR A 70 -4.72 -0.32 -6.34
CA THR A 70 -5.18 0.76 -5.45
C THR A 70 -5.85 0.21 -4.19
N LEU A 71 -6.76 -0.77 -4.33
CA LEU A 71 -7.41 -1.41 -3.18
C LEU A 71 -6.41 -2.16 -2.29
N ARG A 72 -5.44 -2.88 -2.89
CA ARG A 72 -4.41 -3.59 -2.11
C ARG A 72 -3.50 -2.64 -1.33
N ASP A 73 -3.13 -1.52 -1.93
CA ASP A 73 -2.28 -0.51 -1.30
C ASP A 73 -3.02 0.18 -0.15
N GLU A 74 -4.31 0.45 -0.33
CA GLU A 74 -5.20 0.95 0.72
C GLU A 74 -5.29 -0.04 1.90
N ASP A 75 -5.57 -1.32 1.62
CA ASP A 75 -5.65 -2.37 2.64
C ASP A 75 -4.34 -2.49 3.42
N LEU A 76 -3.22 -2.49 2.71
CA LEU A 76 -1.90 -2.55 3.33
C LEU A 76 -1.66 -1.36 4.25
N ARG A 77 -2.03 -0.15 3.81
CA ARG A 77 -1.92 1.06 4.61
C ARG A 77 -2.80 1.01 5.86
N ARG A 78 -4.07 0.59 5.73
CA ARG A 78 -4.99 0.46 6.86
C ARG A 78 -4.44 -0.53 7.89
N ARG A 79 -3.89 -1.67 7.43
CA ARG A 79 -3.26 -2.67 8.31
C ARG A 79 -2.03 -2.13 9.03
N THR A 80 -1.12 -1.44 8.34
CA THR A 80 0.07 -0.87 8.99
C THR A 80 -0.30 0.22 9.99
N GLN A 81 -1.27 1.07 9.66
CA GLN A 81 -1.77 2.09 10.59
C GLN A 81 -2.43 1.48 11.84
N LYS A 82 -3.22 0.41 11.68
CA LYS A 82 -3.80 -0.32 12.81
C LYS A 82 -2.72 -0.87 13.75
N LEU A 83 -1.72 -1.57 13.20
CA LEU A 83 -0.59 -2.09 13.97
C LEU A 83 0.18 -0.98 14.71
N GLU A 84 0.40 0.15 14.06
CA GLU A 84 1.05 1.30 14.71
C GLU A 84 0.18 1.89 15.83
N SER A 85 -1.13 1.97 15.63
CA SER A 85 -2.05 2.49 16.64
C SER A 85 -2.16 1.56 17.86
N GLU A 86 -2.25 0.25 17.64
CA GLU A 86 -2.26 -0.76 18.70
C GLU A 86 -0.97 -0.73 19.50
N TRP A 87 0.18 -0.62 18.82
CA TRP A 87 1.46 -0.50 19.51
C TRP A 87 1.54 0.78 20.35
N LYS A 88 1.12 1.93 19.78
CA LYS A 88 1.08 3.21 20.53
C LYS A 88 0.13 3.16 21.72
N ALA A 89 -1.01 2.46 21.60
CA ALA A 89 -1.95 2.30 22.70
C ALA A 89 -1.33 1.48 23.84
N LYS A 90 -0.64 0.37 23.53
CA LYS A 90 0.09 -0.45 24.51
C LYS A 90 1.22 0.31 25.18
N GLU A 91 1.96 1.12 24.41
CA GLU A 91 3.03 1.94 25.00
C GLU A 91 2.44 3.03 25.90
N ARG A 92 1.33 3.66 25.50
CA ARG A 92 0.65 4.67 26.32
C ARG A 92 0.19 4.08 27.67
N SER A 93 -0.36 2.87 27.68
CA SER A 93 -0.74 2.20 28.94
C SER A 93 0.47 1.86 29.80
N ALA A 94 1.58 1.43 29.20
CA ALA A 94 2.81 1.13 29.93
C ALA A 94 3.46 2.40 30.52
N VAL A 95 3.39 3.52 29.79
CA VAL A 95 3.86 4.82 30.28
C VAL A 95 2.98 5.30 31.44
N ALA A 96 1.67 5.10 31.35
CA ALA A 96 0.76 5.41 32.46
C ALA A 96 1.08 4.59 33.71
N SER A 97 1.59 3.36 33.58
CA SER A 97 2.07 2.53 34.70
C SER A 97 3.50 2.86 35.15
N GLY A 98 4.13 3.93 34.65
CA GLY A 98 5.44 4.41 35.11
C GLY A 98 6.64 4.00 34.25
N LYS A 99 6.44 3.33 33.10
CA LYS A 99 7.52 3.08 32.14
C LYS A 99 7.94 4.37 31.44
N ALA A 100 9.24 4.54 31.15
CA ALA A 100 9.70 5.63 30.31
C ALA A 100 9.12 5.52 28.88
N PRO A 101 8.67 6.63 28.26
CA PRO A 101 8.15 6.62 26.90
C PRO A 101 9.18 6.11 25.89
N PHE A 102 8.85 5.03 25.19
CA PHE A 102 9.67 4.51 24.10
C PHE A 102 9.01 4.79 22.75
N TYR A 103 9.81 5.02 21.71
CA TYR A 103 9.36 5.21 20.33
C TYR A 103 10.06 4.20 19.41
N LEU A 104 9.30 3.35 18.70
CA LEU A 104 9.88 2.38 17.79
C LEU A 104 10.72 3.05 16.71
N LYS A 105 11.92 2.50 16.51
CA LYS A 105 12.74 2.82 15.34
C LYS A 105 12.05 2.33 14.08
N ALA A 106 12.36 2.95 12.94
CA ALA A 106 11.76 2.57 11.64
C ALA A 106 12.02 1.08 11.29
N ALA A 107 13.19 0.54 11.67
CA ALA A 107 13.50 -0.87 11.48
C ALA A 107 12.60 -1.79 12.31
N GLU A 108 12.26 -1.41 13.53
CA GLU A 108 11.42 -2.20 14.43
C GLU A 108 9.95 -2.18 13.99
N LYS A 109 9.46 -1.04 13.49
CA LYS A 109 8.14 -0.96 12.84
C LYS A 109 8.03 -1.92 11.66
N LYS A 110 9.08 -2.01 10.83
CA LYS A 110 9.15 -2.96 9.72
C LYS A 110 9.15 -4.42 10.21
N LYS A 111 9.88 -4.73 11.29
CA LYS A 111 9.86 -6.06 11.92
C LYS A 111 8.46 -6.43 12.42
N LEU A 112 7.78 -5.50 13.09
CA LEU A 112 6.41 -5.70 13.59
C LEU A 112 5.45 -6.00 12.44
N ALA A 113 5.47 -5.21 11.37
CA ALA A 113 4.67 -5.48 10.17
C ALA A 113 5.01 -6.83 9.50
N LEU A 114 6.28 -7.22 9.50
CA LEU A 114 6.71 -8.51 8.94
C LEU A 114 6.21 -9.70 9.78
N LEU A 115 6.25 -9.58 11.11
CA LEU A 115 5.75 -10.60 12.03
C LEU A 115 4.23 -10.78 11.88
N ALA A 116 3.47 -9.68 11.83
CA ALA A 116 2.03 -9.72 11.60
C ALA A 116 1.70 -10.40 10.25
N LYS A 117 2.43 -10.05 9.19
CA LYS A 117 2.27 -10.70 7.88
C LYS A 117 2.62 -12.18 7.90
N TYR A 118 3.65 -12.57 8.66
CA TYR A 118 4.03 -13.97 8.81
C TYR A 118 2.91 -14.78 9.50
N GLN A 119 2.35 -14.24 10.58
CA GLN A 119 1.22 -14.86 11.29
C GLN A 119 0.01 -15.01 10.38
N GLU A 120 -0.39 -13.96 9.66
CA GLU A 120 -1.51 -14.02 8.69
C GLU A 120 -1.27 -15.11 7.62
N LEU A 121 -0.05 -15.21 7.08
CA LEU A 121 0.28 -16.23 6.07
C LEU A 121 0.30 -17.64 6.64
N LYS A 122 0.72 -17.79 7.90
CA LYS A 122 0.73 -19.08 8.62
C LYS A 122 -0.69 -19.55 8.88
N GLU A 123 -1.55 -18.68 9.42
CA GLU A 123 -2.98 -18.96 9.66
C GLU A 123 -3.71 -19.32 8.36
N ARG A 124 -3.38 -18.63 7.27
CA ARG A 124 -3.96 -18.90 5.94
C ARG A 124 -3.41 -20.17 5.27
N GLY A 125 -2.38 -20.81 5.83
CA GLY A 125 -1.70 -21.96 5.22
C GLY A 125 -0.97 -21.63 3.90
N LYS A 126 -0.63 -20.36 3.65
CA LYS A 126 0.04 -19.91 2.41
C LYS A 126 1.51 -19.57 2.61
N LEU A 127 2.04 -19.85 3.79
CA LEU A 127 3.40 -19.50 4.19
C LEU A 127 4.45 -20.20 3.32
N ASP A 128 4.33 -21.52 3.11
CA ASP A 128 5.34 -22.28 2.37
C ASP A 128 5.46 -21.81 0.92
N LYS A 129 4.34 -21.66 0.23
CA LYS A 129 4.28 -21.10 -1.13
C LYS A 129 4.86 -19.68 -1.21
N PHE A 130 4.66 -18.86 -0.17
CA PHE A 130 5.26 -17.53 -0.11
C PHE A 130 6.78 -17.62 0.06
N MET A 131 7.26 -18.50 0.94
CA MET A 131 8.69 -18.72 1.20
C MET A 131 9.40 -19.30 -0.02
N GLU A 132 8.79 -20.26 -0.73
CA GLU A 132 9.31 -20.77 -2.01
C GLU A 132 9.48 -19.67 -3.04
N LYS A 133 8.45 -18.84 -3.26
CA LYS A 133 8.53 -17.70 -4.18
C LYS A 133 9.63 -16.72 -3.77
N ARG A 134 9.80 -16.50 -2.47
CA ARG A 134 10.85 -15.61 -1.94
C ARG A 134 12.25 -16.20 -2.12
N ARG A 135 12.43 -17.51 -1.89
CA ARG A 135 13.67 -18.25 -2.16
C ARG A 135 14.03 -18.17 -3.64
N LYS A 136 13.08 -18.46 -4.54
CA LYS A 136 13.28 -18.35 -6.00
C LYS A 136 13.68 -16.94 -6.43
N LYS A 137 13.02 -15.90 -5.88
CA LYS A 137 13.35 -14.50 -6.18
C LYS A 137 14.74 -14.11 -5.65
N ASN A 138 15.15 -14.61 -4.50
CA ASN A 138 16.48 -14.36 -3.95
C ASN A 138 17.55 -15.06 -4.79
N ALA A 139 17.39 -16.36 -5.08
CA ALA A 139 18.31 -17.09 -5.96
C ALA A 139 18.48 -16.40 -7.33
N ALA A 140 17.39 -15.96 -7.95
CA ALA A 140 17.45 -15.22 -9.22
C ALA A 140 18.20 -13.87 -9.11
N LYS A 141 18.15 -13.21 -7.94
CA LYS A 141 18.96 -12.00 -7.69
C LYS A 141 20.42 -12.34 -7.50
N ASP A 142 20.72 -13.39 -6.74
CA ASP A 142 22.09 -13.82 -6.48
C ASP A 142 22.77 -14.24 -7.79
N HIS A 143 22.03 -14.93 -8.68
CA HIS A 143 22.48 -15.29 -10.03
C HIS A 143 22.83 -14.07 -10.90
N ARG A 144 22.27 -12.88 -10.64
CA ARG A 144 22.63 -11.65 -11.38
C ARG A 144 24.06 -11.19 -11.08
N TYR A 145 24.57 -11.50 -9.89
CA TYR A 145 25.90 -11.09 -9.43
C TYR A 145 26.95 -12.17 -9.62
N LEU A 146 26.53 -13.39 -10.01
CA LEU A 146 27.44 -14.43 -10.45
C LEU A 146 27.88 -14.15 -11.89
N PRO A 147 29.18 -14.27 -12.22
CA PRO A 147 29.64 -14.23 -13.60
C PRO A 147 28.87 -15.30 -14.39
N SER A 148 28.24 -14.92 -15.49
CA SER A 148 27.78 -15.93 -16.45
C SER A 148 29.04 -16.58 -16.99
N GLY A 149 29.38 -17.79 -16.52
CA GLY A 149 30.44 -18.57 -17.14
C GLY A 149 30.25 -18.53 -18.65
N ARG A 150 31.32 -18.24 -19.41
CA ARG A 150 31.28 -18.36 -20.88
C ARG A 150 30.64 -19.70 -21.16
N ARG A 151 29.49 -19.70 -21.85
CA ARG A 151 29.07 -20.90 -22.56
C ARG A 151 30.17 -21.11 -23.59
N GLY A 152 31.13 -21.97 -23.26
CA GLY A 152 32.13 -22.40 -24.21
C GLY A 152 31.39 -23.12 -25.32
N ASP A 153 31.52 -22.60 -26.52
CA ASP A 153 31.20 -23.32 -27.75
C ASP A 153 32.03 -24.62 -27.74
N ILE A 154 31.35 -25.76 -27.63
CA ILE A 154 31.81 -27.09 -28.04
C ILE A 154 30.66 -27.73 -28.80
#